data_AF-X1D656-F1
#
_entry.id   AF-X1D656-F1
#
_cell.length_a   1.000
_cell.length_b   1.000
_cell.length_c   1.000
_cell.angle_alpha   90.00
_cell.angle_beta   90.00
_cell.angle_gamma   90.00
#
_symmetry.space_group_name_H-M   'P 1'
#
loop_
_entity.id
_entity.type
_entity.pdbx_description
1 polymer ?
#
loop_
_entity_poly.entity_id
_entity_poly.type
_entity_poly.pdbx_seq_one_letter_code
_entity_poly.pdbx_strand_id
1 'polypeptide(L)'
;SNDKFIEVGKNCYIGVNSAISSHATEGIFGNVSYFKVKVGDNVTAAVMNIVGPGSEVYGNSFLLPIASTPKHSTLKGNNYYWGLPLRKIFRKKTMEYLDITSGDLEKNENIEGYKDKKLLKQLKEKERRLEKTDEITNSTEMLDDLQEEKIDINKLSEEELALDFTTSSAISRVNLKFLVVYVPIFWLSGMLVTIMFYTFTFYVRNWLVIAFFLPTMVILMWFVFILACFFFSKLFLTLINLIHKPKEGIFKS
;
A
#
# COMPACT_ATOMS: atom_id res chain seq x y z
N SER A 1 16.74 -6.16 32.74
CA SER A 1 15.60 -5.22 32.70
C SER A 1 15.83 -4.23 31.57
N ASN A 2 15.31 -4.52 30.38
CA ASN A 2 14.96 -3.54 29.33
C ASN A 2 14.24 -4.30 28.21
N ASP A 3 12.99 -4.70 28.48
CA ASP A 3 12.03 -5.25 27.51
C ASP A 3 11.55 -4.17 26.51
N LYS A 4 12.49 -3.42 25.93
CA LYS A 4 12.17 -2.38 24.96
C LYS A 4 12.22 -2.98 23.57
N PHE A 5 11.04 -3.28 23.03
CA PHE A 5 10.87 -3.75 21.66
C PHE A 5 11.16 -2.68 20.59
N ILE A 6 11.37 -1.43 21.00
CA ILE A 6 11.78 -0.32 20.14
C ILE A 6 12.98 0.35 20.80
N GLU A 7 14.09 0.40 20.07
CA GLU A 7 15.29 1.13 20.46
C GLU A 7 15.43 2.36 19.59
N VAL A 8 15.57 3.53 20.23
CA VAL A 8 15.77 4.81 19.55
C VAL A 8 17.08 5.42 20.02
N GLY A 9 17.92 5.78 19.06
CA GLY A 9 19.20 6.44 19.30
C GLY A 9 19.04 7.87 19.78
N LYS A 10 20.17 8.54 19.94
CA LYS A 10 20.24 9.93 20.40
C LYS A 10 19.89 10.90 19.28
N ASN A 11 19.35 12.06 19.66
CA ASN A 11 19.06 13.17 18.75
C ASN A 11 18.17 12.76 17.55
N CYS A 12 17.19 11.89 17.81
CA CYS A 12 16.19 11.54 16.82
C CYS A 12 15.00 12.50 16.88
N TYR A 13 14.46 12.84 15.72
CA TYR A 13 13.21 13.57 15.61
C TYR A 13 12.15 12.66 14.99
N ILE A 14 11.05 12.45 15.71
CA ILE A 14 9.88 11.71 15.21
C ILE A 14 8.74 12.71 15.06
N GLY A 15 8.39 13.03 13.82
CA GLY A 15 7.39 14.04 13.52
C GLY A 15 5.96 13.59 13.84
N VAL A 16 5.05 14.55 13.75
CA VAL A 16 3.63 14.36 14.08
C VAL A 16 2.99 13.29 13.19
N ASN A 17 2.04 12.53 13.76
CA ASN A 17 1.35 11.42 13.12
C ASN A 17 2.26 10.29 12.60
N SER A 18 3.55 10.28 12.96
CA SER A 18 4.44 9.18 12.65
C SER A 18 4.28 8.05 13.66
N ALA A 19 4.26 6.81 13.17
CA ALA A 19 4.09 5.60 13.96
C ALA A 19 5.32 4.69 13.82
N ILE A 20 5.81 4.19 14.95
CA ILE A 20 6.82 3.14 15.01
C ILE A 20 6.19 1.98 15.76
N SER A 21 6.08 0.83 15.11
CA SER A 21 5.48 -0.35 15.73
C SER A 21 6.43 -1.54 15.69
N SER A 22 6.66 -2.13 16.87
CA SER A 22 7.34 -3.41 17.02
C SER A 22 6.42 -4.61 16.78
N HIS A 23 5.13 -4.37 16.60
CA HIS A 23 4.15 -5.42 16.36
C HIS A 23 3.20 -5.09 15.22
N ALA A 24 2.69 -6.11 14.56
CA ALA A 24 1.62 -5.94 13.59
C ALA A 24 0.81 -7.24 13.51
N THR A 25 -0.50 -7.08 13.46
CA THR A 25 -1.45 -8.17 13.25
C THR A 25 -1.45 -8.56 11.78
N GLU A 26 -1.18 -9.84 11.50
CA GLU A 26 -1.21 -10.43 10.17
C GLU A 26 -2.38 -11.41 10.03
N GLY A 27 -3.03 -11.32 8.87
CA GLY A 27 -4.06 -12.27 8.47
C GLY A 27 -5.38 -12.13 9.23
N ILE A 28 -6.37 -12.91 8.76
CA ILE A 28 -7.75 -12.92 9.28
C ILE A 28 -7.79 -13.54 10.70
N PHE A 29 -6.81 -14.37 11.04
CA PHE A 29 -6.74 -15.09 12.32
C PHE A 29 -5.93 -14.36 13.41
N GLY A 30 -5.51 -13.11 13.18
CA GLY A 30 -4.88 -12.29 14.20
C GLY A 30 -3.50 -12.76 14.63
N ASN A 31 -2.69 -13.29 13.72
CA ASN A 31 -1.31 -13.66 14.04
C ASN A 31 -0.51 -12.39 14.33
N VAL A 32 -0.03 -12.21 15.56
CA VAL A 32 0.72 -11.00 15.93
C VAL A 32 2.20 -11.26 15.78
N SER A 33 2.81 -10.64 14.78
CA SER A 33 4.26 -10.68 14.62
C SER A 33 4.90 -9.66 15.56
N TYR A 34 5.82 -10.08 16.43
CA TYR A 34 6.59 -9.20 17.31
C TYR A 34 8.06 -9.19 16.88
N PHE A 35 8.56 -8.03 16.50
CA PHE A 35 9.94 -7.86 16.09
C PHE A 35 10.51 -6.54 16.59
N LYS A 36 11.74 -6.60 17.10
CA LYS A 36 12.44 -5.44 17.61
C LYS A 36 12.70 -4.43 16.49
N VAL A 37 12.39 -3.16 16.73
CA VAL A 37 12.73 -2.05 15.83
C VAL A 37 13.94 -1.31 16.38
N LYS A 38 14.92 -1.03 15.52
CA LYS A 38 16.11 -0.26 15.89
C LYS A 38 16.18 1.01 15.07
N VAL A 39 16.27 2.15 15.74
CA VAL A 39 16.50 3.45 15.15
C VAL A 39 17.82 3.97 15.68
N GLY A 40 18.78 4.24 14.79
CA GLY A 40 20.11 4.74 15.12
C GLY A 40 20.10 6.21 15.54
N ASP A 41 21.28 6.79 15.70
CA ASP A 41 21.43 8.20 16.11
C ASP A 41 21.14 9.18 14.96
N ASN A 42 20.68 10.39 15.27
CA ASN A 42 20.39 11.45 14.30
C ASN A 42 19.41 11.04 13.20
N VAL A 43 18.42 10.21 13.52
CA VAL A 43 17.36 9.84 12.58
C VAL A 43 16.24 10.86 12.63
N THR A 44 15.84 11.37 11.47
CA THR A 44 14.69 12.27 11.34
C THR A 44 13.58 11.54 10.59
N ALA A 45 12.48 11.25 11.26
CA ALA A 45 11.22 10.93 10.62
C ALA A 45 10.35 12.19 10.60
N ALA A 46 9.97 12.63 9.42
CA ALA A 46 9.08 13.77 9.22
C ALA A 46 7.62 13.42 9.64
N VAL A 47 6.65 13.96 8.90
CA VAL A 47 5.22 13.80 9.19
C VAL A 47 4.65 12.53 8.54
N MET A 48 3.79 11.83 9.28
CA MET A 48 3.05 10.65 8.79
C MET A 48 3.93 9.49 8.30
N ASN A 49 5.09 9.30 8.93
CA ASN A 49 5.95 8.16 8.64
C ASN A 49 5.49 6.90 9.37
N ILE A 50 5.68 5.73 8.77
CA ILE A 50 5.39 4.46 9.43
C ILE A 50 6.63 3.59 9.40
N VAL A 51 7.07 3.10 10.55
CA VAL A 51 8.18 2.14 10.68
C VAL A 51 7.60 0.82 11.16
N GLY A 52 7.58 -0.17 10.26
CA GLY A 52 7.06 -1.50 10.50
C GLY A 52 7.97 -2.38 11.38
N PRO A 53 7.41 -3.46 11.95
CA PRO A 53 8.13 -4.39 12.83
C PRO A 53 9.41 -4.96 12.22
N GLY A 54 10.46 -5.08 13.05
CA GLY A 54 11.73 -5.67 12.63
C GLY A 54 12.59 -4.77 11.75
N SER A 55 12.19 -3.51 11.57
CA SER A 55 12.96 -2.56 10.77
C SER A 55 14.17 -2.04 11.54
N GLU A 56 15.28 -1.87 10.82
CA GLU A 56 16.51 -1.26 11.31
C GLU A 56 16.83 -0.01 10.49
N VAL A 57 16.75 1.16 11.13
CA VAL A 57 17.07 2.46 10.55
C VAL A 57 18.42 2.90 11.08
N TYR A 58 19.45 2.88 10.22
CA TYR A 58 20.79 3.33 10.62
C TYR A 58 20.86 4.85 10.76
N GLY A 59 21.88 5.32 11.49
CA GLY A 59 22.00 6.73 11.85
C GLY A 59 22.17 7.70 10.67
N ASN A 60 21.88 8.98 10.93
CA ASN A 60 21.83 10.05 9.92
C ASN A 60 20.90 9.73 8.74
N SER A 61 19.79 9.05 9.00
CA SER A 61 18.77 8.76 7.98
C SER A 61 17.61 9.74 8.10
N PHE A 62 17.12 10.19 6.95
CA PHE A 62 16.03 11.16 6.87
C PHE A 62 14.86 10.52 6.12
N LEU A 63 13.78 10.22 6.84
CA LEU A 63 12.53 9.76 6.29
C LEU A 63 11.69 10.99 6.01
N LEU A 64 11.56 11.32 4.72
CA LEU A 64 10.71 12.42 4.25
C LEU A 64 9.22 12.09 4.50
N PRO A 65 8.31 13.08 4.44
CA PRO A 65 6.90 12.88 4.75
C PRO A 65 6.28 11.65 4.08
N ILE A 66 5.40 10.93 4.78
CA ILE A 66 4.66 9.79 4.20
C ILE A 66 5.58 8.62 3.76
N ALA A 67 6.86 8.57 4.18
CA ALA A 67 7.69 7.40 3.95
C ALA A 67 7.30 6.25 4.90
N SER A 68 7.12 5.04 4.38
CA SER A 68 6.76 3.85 5.17
C SER A 68 7.68 2.66 4.95
N THR A 69 8.12 2.03 6.04
CA THR A 69 8.93 0.81 5.99
C THR A 69 8.00 -0.41 6.03
N PRO A 70 8.13 -1.38 5.12
CA PRO A 70 7.56 -2.71 5.35
C PRO A 70 8.29 -3.41 6.51
N LYS A 71 7.78 -4.58 6.92
CA LYS A 71 8.43 -5.42 7.94
C LYS A 71 9.85 -5.80 7.51
N HIS A 72 10.75 -5.91 8.49
CA HIS A 72 12.14 -6.32 8.28
C HIS A 72 12.93 -5.45 7.29
N SER A 73 12.63 -4.16 7.24
CA SER A 73 13.35 -3.22 6.37
C SER A 73 14.67 -2.76 6.98
N THR A 74 15.73 -2.76 6.18
CA THR A 74 17.04 -2.23 6.59
C THR A 74 17.37 -0.95 5.81
N LEU A 75 17.37 0.20 6.50
CA LEU A 75 17.64 1.50 5.91
C LEU A 75 19.09 1.92 6.20
N LYS A 76 19.92 1.93 5.17
CA LYS A 76 21.33 2.39 5.23
C LYS A 76 21.43 3.86 5.70
N GLY A 77 22.38 4.12 6.60
CA GLY A 77 22.62 5.45 7.15
C GLY A 77 23.10 6.48 6.13
N ASN A 78 23.03 7.76 6.49
CA ASN A 78 23.43 8.91 5.66
C ASN A 78 22.62 9.05 4.34
N ASN A 79 21.31 8.77 4.37
CA ASN A 79 20.46 8.82 3.18
C ASN A 79 19.09 9.44 3.44
N TYR A 80 18.47 9.91 2.35
CA TYR A 80 17.09 10.39 2.32
C TYR A 80 16.16 9.31 1.73
N TYR A 81 14.99 9.15 2.33
CA TYR A 81 14.03 8.11 2.01
C TYR A 81 12.63 8.68 1.78
N TRP A 82 11.91 8.16 0.78
CA TRP A 82 10.54 8.59 0.42
C TRP A 82 9.71 7.45 -0.17
N GLY A 83 8.39 7.55 0.01
CA GLY A 83 7.38 6.70 -0.65
C GLY A 83 6.81 5.57 0.21
N LEU A 84 5.85 4.85 -0.39
CA LEU A 84 5.12 3.73 0.19
C LEU A 84 5.17 2.53 -0.79
N PRO A 85 5.98 1.47 -0.56
CA PRO A 85 7.02 1.35 0.46
C PRO A 85 8.21 2.28 0.16
N LEU A 86 8.90 2.73 1.21
CA LEU A 86 9.96 3.72 1.07
C LEU A 86 11.11 3.18 0.25
N ARG A 87 11.73 4.09 -0.51
CA ARG A 87 12.96 3.85 -1.25
C ARG A 87 13.96 4.97 -0.96
N LYS A 88 15.24 4.65 -1.11
CA LYS A 88 16.29 5.67 -1.09
C LYS A 88 16.07 6.61 -2.27
N ILE A 89 16.03 7.91 -2.01
CA ILE A 89 15.93 8.93 -3.04
C ILE A 89 17.32 9.26 -3.54
N PHE A 90 17.43 9.42 -4.86
CA PHE A 90 18.64 9.95 -5.47
C PHE A 90 18.75 11.44 -5.22
N ARG A 91 19.97 11.90 -5.00
CA ARG A 91 20.27 13.29 -4.67
C ARG A 91 19.62 14.32 -5.58
N LYS A 92 19.57 14.09 -6.90
CA LYS A 92 18.89 14.99 -7.85
C LYS A 92 17.42 15.20 -7.48
N LYS A 93 16.71 14.11 -7.20
CA LYS A 93 15.29 14.13 -6.80
C LYS A 93 15.11 14.70 -5.39
N THR A 94 16.11 14.57 -4.52
CA THR A 94 16.12 15.26 -3.22
C THR A 94 16.25 16.77 -3.40
N MET A 95 17.13 17.24 -4.29
CA MET A 95 17.25 18.67 -4.60
C MET A 95 15.96 19.23 -5.18
N GLU A 96 15.36 18.51 -6.13
CA GLU A 96 14.05 18.86 -6.71
C GLU A 96 12.96 18.93 -5.64
N TYR A 97 12.90 17.95 -4.73
CA TYR A 97 11.92 17.93 -3.64
C TYR A 97 12.09 19.11 -2.66
N LEU A 98 13.33 19.54 -2.42
CA LEU A 98 13.66 20.63 -1.50
C LEU A 98 13.73 21.99 -2.21
N ASP A 99 13.42 22.05 -3.50
CA ASP A 99 13.54 23.25 -4.34
C ASP A 99 14.94 23.89 -4.30
N ILE A 100 15.98 23.04 -4.28
CA ILE A 100 17.39 23.48 -4.24
C ILE A 100 17.89 23.67 -5.67
N THR A 101 18.28 24.91 -5.99
CA THR A 101 18.87 25.25 -7.28
C THR A 101 20.39 25.01 -7.31
N SER A 102 20.97 24.98 -8.50
CA SER A 102 22.43 24.97 -8.70
C SER A 102 23.09 26.20 -8.07
N GLY A 103 22.47 27.38 -8.19
CA GLY A 103 22.96 28.61 -7.56
C GLY A 103 23.04 28.55 -6.03
N ASP A 104 22.14 27.82 -5.37
CA ASP A 104 22.21 27.63 -3.91
C ASP A 104 23.38 26.73 -3.51
N LEU A 105 23.77 25.78 -4.37
CA LEU A 105 24.97 24.98 -4.16
C LEU A 105 26.25 25.81 -4.33
N GLU A 106 26.26 26.82 -5.19
CA GLU A 106 27.40 27.73 -5.38
C GLU A 106 27.63 28.64 -4.18
N LYS A 107 26.55 29.19 -3.61
CA LYS A 107 26.63 29.99 -2.37
C LYS A 107 27.31 29.22 -1.25
N ASN A 108 27.10 27.91 -1.22
CA ASN A 108 27.66 27.01 -0.22
C ASN A 108 29.06 26.47 -0.58
N GLU A 109 29.61 26.77 -1.76
CA GLU A 109 30.91 26.28 -2.21
C GLU A 109 32.07 26.73 -1.29
N ASN A 110 31.91 27.91 -0.69
CA ASN A 110 32.89 28.54 0.19
C ASN A 110 32.77 28.10 1.65
N ILE A 111 31.79 27.27 2.00
CA ILE A 111 31.62 26.77 3.37
C ILE A 111 32.67 25.68 3.63
N GLU A 112 33.39 25.83 4.74
CA GLU A 112 34.40 24.86 5.15
C GLU A 112 33.78 23.48 5.37
N GLY A 113 34.34 22.45 4.73
CA GLY A 113 33.80 21.08 4.77
C GLY A 113 32.77 20.73 3.68
N TYR A 114 32.48 21.63 2.72
CA TYR A 114 31.60 21.33 1.59
C TYR A 114 32.19 20.24 0.66
N LYS A 115 31.51 19.08 0.59
CA LYS A 115 32.03 17.87 -0.09
C LYS A 115 31.68 17.79 -1.57
N ASP A 116 30.83 18.68 -2.08
CA ASP A 116 30.09 18.43 -3.33
C ASP A 116 30.52 19.25 -4.54
N LYS A 117 31.77 19.71 -4.53
CA LYS A 117 32.39 20.45 -5.63
C LYS A 117 32.32 19.70 -6.98
N LYS A 118 32.40 18.36 -6.96
CA LYS A 118 32.29 17.52 -8.17
C LYS A 118 30.88 17.54 -8.78
N LEU A 119 29.84 17.51 -7.95
CA LEU A 119 28.46 17.55 -8.44
C LEU A 119 28.14 18.94 -9.01
N LEU A 120 28.60 20.00 -8.32
CA LEU A 120 28.43 21.36 -8.79
C LEU A 120 29.00 21.54 -10.20
N LYS A 121 30.20 20.99 -10.44
CA LYS A 121 30.83 21.00 -11.76
C LYS A 121 29.99 20.29 -12.83
N GLN A 122 29.39 19.14 -12.50
CA GLN A 122 28.53 18.38 -13.43
C GLN A 122 27.23 19.12 -13.76
N LEU A 123 26.61 19.79 -12.78
CA LEU A 123 25.40 20.57 -12.98
C LEU A 123 25.68 21.80 -13.86
N LYS A 124 26.75 22.55 -13.57
CA LYS A 124 27.22 23.69 -14.39
C LYS A 124 27.54 23.31 -15.83
N GLU A 125 28.10 22.13 -16.05
CA GLU A 125 28.36 21.63 -17.42
C GLU A 125 27.05 21.30 -18.14
N LYS A 126 26.06 20.74 -17.43
CA LYS A 126 24.76 20.42 -17.99
C LYS A 126 23.95 21.68 -18.33
N GLU A 127 23.94 22.69 -17.47
CA GLU A 127 23.30 23.98 -17.72
C GLU A 127 23.89 24.67 -18.96
N ARG A 128 25.23 24.73 -19.07
CA ARG A 128 25.89 25.24 -20.29
C ARG A 128 25.59 24.45 -21.56
N ARG A 129 25.24 23.16 -21.45
CA ARG A 129 24.80 22.35 -22.61
C ARG A 129 23.35 22.68 -22.97
N LEU A 130 22.46 22.86 -21.99
CA LEU A 130 21.07 23.27 -22.20
C LEU A 130 20.98 24.67 -22.82
N GLU A 131 21.73 25.65 -22.29
CA GLU A 131 21.80 27.01 -22.86
C GLU A 131 22.24 26.99 -24.34
N LYS A 132 23.21 26.15 -24.69
CA LYS A 132 23.65 25.96 -26.08
C LYS A 132 22.59 25.28 -26.95
N THR A 133 21.80 24.37 -26.41
CA THR A 133 20.71 23.72 -27.15
C THR A 133 19.58 24.71 -27.39
N ASP A 134 19.22 25.54 -26.40
CA ASP A 134 18.18 26.56 -26.54
C ASP A 134 18.61 27.70 -27.51
N GLU A 135 19.90 28.05 -27.58
CA GLU A 135 20.45 28.95 -28.62
C GLU A 135 20.41 28.34 -30.04
N ILE A 136 20.60 27.02 -30.16
CA ILE A 136 20.45 26.30 -31.42
C ILE A 136 18.98 26.21 -31.83
N THR A 137 18.05 26.05 -30.88
CA THR A 137 16.60 26.00 -31.16
C THR A 137 16.07 27.37 -31.59
N ASN A 138 16.54 28.47 -30.99
CA ASN A 138 16.20 29.83 -31.42
C ASN A 138 16.81 30.24 -32.78
N SER A 139 17.85 29.56 -33.27
CA SER A 139 18.38 29.75 -34.63
C SER A 139 17.80 28.76 -35.65
N THR A 140 17.02 27.78 -35.19
CA THR A 140 16.40 26.72 -36.00
C THR A 140 14.87 26.79 -35.89
N GLU A 141 14.27 27.98 -35.90
CA GLU A 141 12.81 28.17 -36.11
C GLU A 141 12.45 28.27 -37.62
N MET A 142 13.37 27.92 -38.50
CA MET A 142 13.10 27.60 -39.90
C MET A 142 13.78 26.29 -40.27
N LEU A 143 13.25 25.17 -39.80
CA LEU A 143 13.19 23.91 -40.54
C LEU A 143 12.32 22.93 -39.76
N ASP A 144 11.25 22.54 -40.43
CA ASP A 144 10.28 21.51 -40.06
C ASP A 144 10.96 20.17 -39.76
N ASP A 145 10.24 19.34 -39.01
CA ASP A 145 10.52 17.93 -38.70
C ASP A 145 11.49 17.63 -37.54
N LEU A 146 10.94 17.73 -36.32
CA LEU A 146 11.15 16.68 -35.33
C LEU A 146 9.80 16.21 -34.78
N GLN A 147 9.43 15.02 -35.25
CA GLN A 147 8.36 14.15 -34.78
C GLN A 147 8.10 14.31 -33.28
N GLU A 148 6.90 14.80 -32.96
CA GLU A 148 6.26 14.44 -31.70
C GLU A 148 6.23 12.91 -31.65
N GLU A 149 6.92 12.32 -30.68
CA GLU A 149 6.74 10.92 -30.32
C GLU A 149 5.34 10.80 -29.67
N LYS A 150 4.31 10.79 -30.53
CA LYS A 150 2.95 10.44 -30.18
C LYS A 150 2.98 8.98 -29.72
N ILE A 151 2.83 8.78 -28.42
CA ILE A 151 2.57 7.47 -27.85
C ILE A 151 1.30 6.94 -28.53
N ASP A 152 1.46 5.90 -29.34
CA ASP A 152 0.39 5.29 -30.10
C ASP A 152 -0.50 4.48 -29.14
N ILE A 153 -1.63 5.07 -28.76
CA ILE A 153 -2.60 4.53 -27.80
C ILE A 153 -3.14 3.16 -28.27
N ASN A 154 -3.09 2.89 -29.58
CA ASN A 154 -3.57 1.63 -30.17
C ASN A 154 -2.55 0.47 -30.08
N LYS A 155 -1.38 0.69 -29.48
CA LYS A 155 -0.32 -0.32 -29.35
C LYS A 155 -0.07 -0.80 -27.92
N LEU A 156 -0.81 -0.29 -26.94
CA LEU A 156 -0.83 -0.88 -25.59
C LEU A 156 -1.67 -2.17 -25.63
N SER A 157 -1.06 -3.29 -25.22
CA SER A 157 -1.84 -4.51 -24.99
C SER A 157 -2.79 -4.28 -23.80
N GLU A 158 -3.92 -5.00 -23.79
CA GLU A 158 -4.89 -4.95 -22.68
C GLU A 158 -4.23 -5.24 -21.31
N GLU A 159 -3.03 -5.85 -21.27
CA GLU A 159 -2.24 -6.10 -20.06
C GLU A 159 -1.53 -4.85 -19.49
N GLU A 160 -1.20 -3.83 -20.30
CA GLU A 160 -0.63 -2.56 -19.82
C GLU A 160 -1.72 -1.52 -19.48
N LEU A 161 -2.86 -1.56 -20.17
CA LEU A 161 -4.05 -0.75 -19.88
C LEU A 161 -4.86 -1.27 -18.68
N ALA A 162 -4.60 -2.51 -18.24
CA ALA A 162 -4.99 -3.01 -16.93
C ALA A 162 -4.13 -2.33 -15.86
N LEU A 163 -4.49 -1.07 -15.58
CA LEU A 163 -4.17 -0.35 -14.36
C LEU A 163 -4.18 -1.33 -13.19
N ASP A 164 -2.99 -1.49 -12.61
CA ASP A 164 -2.64 -2.38 -11.52
C ASP A 164 -3.63 -2.23 -10.36
N PHE A 165 -4.68 -3.05 -10.43
CA PHE A 165 -5.51 -3.47 -9.32
C PHE A 165 -4.60 -4.20 -8.33
N THR A 166 -3.84 -3.44 -7.56
CA THR A 166 -3.14 -3.90 -6.36
C THR A 166 -4.10 -4.44 -5.29
N THR A 167 -5.41 -4.49 -5.57
CA THR A 167 -6.44 -5.21 -4.83
C THR A 167 -6.94 -6.51 -5.49
N SER A 168 -6.85 -6.67 -6.83
CA SER A 168 -7.39 -7.86 -7.53
C SER A 168 -6.35 -8.97 -7.70
N SER A 169 -5.07 -8.65 -7.79
CA SER A 169 -3.99 -9.66 -7.83
C SER A 169 -3.80 -10.38 -6.48
N ALA A 170 -4.23 -9.77 -5.37
CA ALA A 170 -4.36 -10.44 -4.07
C ALA A 170 -5.63 -11.32 -4.01
N ILE A 171 -6.67 -10.97 -4.77
CA ILE A 171 -7.94 -11.69 -4.83
C ILE A 171 -7.90 -12.87 -5.81
N SER A 172 -7.10 -12.83 -6.89
CA SER A 172 -6.97 -13.96 -7.82
C SER A 172 -6.09 -15.09 -7.27
N ARG A 173 -5.30 -14.82 -6.22
CA ARG A 173 -4.64 -15.86 -5.40
C ARG A 173 -5.51 -16.37 -4.25
N VAL A 174 -6.83 -16.13 -4.26
CA VAL A 174 -7.73 -16.93 -3.43
C VAL A 174 -7.66 -18.36 -3.93
N ASN A 175 -6.84 -19.15 -3.24
CA ASN A 175 -6.70 -20.59 -3.38
C ASN A 175 -8.09 -21.17 -3.70
N LEU A 176 -8.31 -21.75 -4.89
CA LEU A 176 -9.61 -22.25 -5.38
C LEU A 176 -10.36 -23.10 -4.34
N LYS A 177 -9.59 -23.71 -3.43
CA LYS A 177 -10.02 -24.42 -2.23
C LYS A 177 -10.98 -23.60 -1.33
N PHE A 178 -10.79 -22.29 -1.21
CA PHE A 178 -11.68 -21.41 -0.44
C PHE A 178 -12.98 -21.09 -1.18
N LEU A 179 -12.98 -21.06 -2.51
CA LEU A 179 -14.19 -20.82 -3.31
C LEU A 179 -15.22 -21.96 -3.13
N VAL A 180 -14.73 -23.19 -3.03
CA VAL A 180 -15.56 -24.40 -2.85
C VAL A 180 -16.41 -24.33 -1.57
N VAL A 181 -15.93 -23.66 -0.51
CA VAL A 181 -16.65 -23.53 0.77
C VAL A 181 -17.88 -22.62 0.64
N TYR A 182 -17.88 -21.66 -0.28
CA TYR A 182 -19.02 -20.75 -0.47
C TYR A 182 -20.20 -21.40 -1.19
N VAL A 183 -19.96 -22.40 -2.04
CA VAL A 183 -21.01 -23.12 -2.78
C VAL A 183 -22.07 -23.72 -1.84
N PRO A 184 -21.74 -24.53 -0.82
CA PRO A 184 -22.74 -25.06 0.10
C PRO A 184 -23.39 -23.98 0.98
N ILE A 185 -22.66 -22.91 1.34
CA ILE A 185 -23.21 -21.79 2.13
C ILE A 185 -24.31 -21.08 1.34
N PHE A 186 -24.04 -20.75 0.08
CA PHE A 186 -24.99 -20.10 -0.80
C PHE A 186 -26.20 -21.00 -1.08
N TRP A 187 -25.96 -22.30 -1.32
CA TRP A 187 -27.02 -23.28 -1.54
C TRP A 187 -27.97 -23.39 -0.34
N LEU A 188 -27.44 -23.59 0.87
CA LEU A 188 -28.25 -23.72 2.09
C LEU A 188 -29.04 -22.44 2.40
N SER A 189 -28.41 -21.28 2.21
CA SER A 189 -29.06 -19.98 2.37
C SER A 189 -30.19 -19.79 1.36
N GLY A 190 -29.98 -20.19 0.10
CA GLY A 190 -30.98 -20.15 -0.95
C GLY A 190 -32.16 -21.10 -0.70
N MET A 191 -31.92 -22.31 -0.19
CA MET A 191 -32.99 -23.25 0.15
C MET A 191 -33.93 -22.69 1.22
N LEU A 192 -33.40 -22.01 2.24
CA LEU A 192 -34.22 -21.39 3.29
C LEU A 192 -35.17 -20.33 2.70
N VAL A 193 -34.65 -19.49 1.81
CA VAL A 193 -35.44 -18.45 1.14
C VAL A 193 -36.51 -19.06 0.22
N THR A 194 -36.18 -20.12 -0.51
CA THR A 194 -37.15 -20.84 -1.35
C THR A 194 -38.26 -21.48 -0.53
N ILE A 195 -37.95 -22.08 0.62
CA ILE A 195 -38.94 -22.65 1.53
C ILE A 195 -39.89 -21.56 2.02
N MET A 196 -39.35 -20.41 2.44
CA MET A 196 -40.15 -19.27 2.89
C MET A 196 -41.11 -18.78 1.80
N PHE A 197 -40.62 -18.63 0.56
CA PHE A 197 -41.45 -18.24 -0.59
C PHE A 197 -42.55 -19.26 -0.89
N TYR A 198 -42.21 -20.54 -0.85
CA TYR A 198 -43.16 -21.62 -1.06
C TYR A 198 -44.25 -21.63 0.03
N THR A 199 -43.89 -21.48 1.30
CA THR A 199 -44.85 -21.41 2.41
C THR A 199 -45.79 -20.21 2.28
N PHE A 200 -45.26 -19.05 1.86
CA PHE A 200 -46.07 -17.85 1.62
C PHE A 200 -47.09 -18.06 0.49
N THR A 201 -46.64 -18.57 -0.66
CA THR A 201 -47.53 -18.80 -1.81
C THR A 201 -48.57 -19.88 -1.52
N PHE A 202 -48.21 -20.91 -0.75
CA PHE A 202 -49.14 -21.94 -0.28
C PHE A 202 -50.22 -21.39 0.66
N TYR A 203 -49.84 -20.54 1.63
CA TYR A 203 -50.79 -20.02 2.63
C TYR A 203 -51.73 -18.96 2.06
N VAL A 204 -51.21 -18.04 1.24
CA VAL A 204 -51.98 -16.86 0.84
C VAL A 204 -53.01 -17.18 -0.25
N ARG A 205 -52.87 -18.26 -1.03
CA ARG A 205 -53.77 -18.89 -2.04
C ARG A 205 -54.47 -17.97 -3.08
N ASN A 206 -54.95 -16.81 -2.68
CA ASN A 206 -55.46 -15.72 -3.48
C ASN A 206 -54.34 -15.03 -4.27
N TRP A 207 -54.38 -15.15 -5.59
CA TRP A 207 -53.36 -14.60 -6.50
C TRP A 207 -53.23 -13.06 -6.41
N LEU A 208 -54.33 -12.33 -6.20
CA LEU A 208 -54.33 -10.86 -6.07
C LEU A 208 -53.56 -10.38 -4.84
N VAL A 209 -53.75 -11.07 -3.70
CA VAL A 209 -53.05 -10.75 -2.45
C VAL A 209 -51.56 -11.06 -2.60
N ILE A 210 -51.22 -12.17 -3.26
CA ILE A 210 -49.83 -12.50 -3.57
C ILE A 210 -49.18 -11.40 -4.41
N ALA A 211 -49.82 -10.95 -5.49
CA ALA A 211 -49.28 -9.91 -6.37
C ALA A 211 -49.07 -8.57 -5.64
N PHE A 212 -49.99 -8.18 -4.77
CA PHE A 212 -49.89 -6.94 -3.99
C PHE A 212 -48.75 -6.97 -2.97
N PHE A 213 -48.55 -8.09 -2.27
CA PHE A 213 -47.52 -8.22 -1.24
C PHE A 213 -46.15 -8.68 -1.76
N LEU A 214 -46.05 -9.09 -3.03
CA LEU A 214 -44.82 -9.59 -3.64
C LEU A 214 -43.62 -8.64 -3.50
N PRO A 215 -43.74 -7.31 -3.74
CA PRO A 215 -42.60 -6.40 -3.58
C PRO A 215 -42.07 -6.37 -2.15
N THR A 216 -42.98 -6.36 -1.17
CA THR A 216 -42.62 -6.38 0.25
C THR A 216 -41.95 -7.70 0.62
N MET A 217 -42.46 -8.81 0.08
CA MET A 217 -41.88 -10.14 0.30
C MET A 217 -40.48 -10.29 -0.30
N VAL A 218 -40.21 -9.72 -1.49
CA VAL A 218 -38.88 -9.77 -2.10
C VAL A 218 -37.84 -9.04 -1.23
N ILE A 219 -38.18 -7.88 -0.67
CA ILE A 219 -37.31 -7.14 0.25
C ILE A 219 -37.03 -7.96 1.52
N LEU A 220 -38.08 -8.58 2.08
CA LEU A 220 -37.96 -9.44 3.25
C LEU A 220 -37.07 -10.66 2.97
N MET A 221 -37.26 -11.32 1.82
CA MET A 221 -36.44 -12.45 1.37
C MET A 221 -34.98 -12.08 1.19
N TRP A 222 -34.70 -10.90 0.62
CA TRP A 222 -33.33 -10.39 0.48
C TRP A 222 -32.65 -10.21 1.84
N PHE A 223 -33.36 -9.65 2.81
CA PHE A 223 -32.83 -9.49 4.17
C PHE A 223 -32.59 -10.84 4.86
N VAL A 224 -33.55 -11.77 4.76
CA VAL A 224 -33.42 -13.13 5.31
C VAL A 224 -32.26 -13.88 4.66
N PHE A 225 -32.05 -13.71 3.35
CA PHE A 225 -30.94 -14.31 2.63
C PHE A 225 -29.59 -13.85 3.18
N ILE A 226 -29.42 -12.54 3.38
CA ILE A 226 -28.19 -11.96 3.94
C ILE A 226 -27.94 -12.50 5.35
N LEU A 227 -28.98 -12.52 6.20
CA LEU A 227 -28.87 -13.06 7.55
C LEU A 227 -28.50 -14.56 7.56
N ALA A 228 -29.10 -15.35 6.67
CA ALA A 228 -28.77 -16.76 6.51
C ALA A 228 -27.30 -16.95 6.09
N CYS A 229 -26.81 -16.16 5.13
CA CYS A 229 -25.41 -16.19 4.71
C CYS A 229 -24.46 -15.91 5.90
N PHE A 230 -24.75 -14.92 6.74
CA PHE A 230 -23.95 -14.66 7.94
C PHE A 230 -23.99 -15.81 8.94
N PHE A 231 -25.16 -16.39 9.18
CA PHE A 231 -25.34 -17.53 10.09
C PHE A 231 -24.55 -18.76 9.61
N PHE A 232 -24.74 -19.16 8.35
CA PHE A 232 -24.05 -20.32 7.77
C PHE A 232 -22.54 -20.10 7.64
N SER A 233 -22.09 -18.88 7.32
CA SER A 233 -20.67 -18.53 7.32
C SER A 233 -20.04 -18.75 8.70
N LYS A 234 -20.68 -18.25 9.76
CA LYS A 234 -20.20 -18.44 11.14
C LYS A 234 -20.21 -19.91 11.57
N LEU A 235 -21.23 -20.66 11.18
CA LEU A 235 -21.34 -22.11 11.44
C LEU A 235 -20.19 -22.88 10.78
N PHE A 236 -19.93 -22.64 9.49
CA PHE A 236 -18.87 -23.31 8.74
C PHE A 236 -17.47 -22.97 9.26
N LEU A 237 -17.21 -21.71 9.64
CA LEU A 237 -15.96 -21.31 10.26
C LEU A 237 -15.71 -22.04 11.58
N THR A 238 -16.75 -22.18 12.41
CA THR A 238 -16.66 -22.90 13.68
C THR A 238 -16.35 -24.39 13.45
N LEU A 239 -16.99 -25.01 12.45
CA LEU A 239 -16.76 -26.40 12.09
C LEU A 239 -15.34 -26.64 11.54
N ILE A 240 -14.85 -25.74 10.69
CA ILE A 240 -13.47 -25.80 10.18
C ILE A 240 -12.46 -25.64 11.33
N ASN A 241 -12.70 -24.71 12.25
CA ASN A 241 -11.84 -24.49 13.42
C ASN A 241 -11.84 -25.69 14.38
N LEU A 242 -12.91 -26.50 14.40
CA LEU A 242 -12.98 -27.73 15.18
C LEU A 242 -12.17 -28.87 14.54
N ILE A 243 -12.19 -28.98 13.21
CA ILE A 243 -11.49 -30.02 12.45
C ILE A 243 -9.98 -29.74 12.39
N HIS A 244 -9.59 -28.48 12.17
CA HIS A 244 -8.21 -28.05 12.20
C HIS A 244 -7.92 -27.35 13.51
N LYS A 245 -7.34 -28.07 14.48
CA LYS A 245 -6.74 -27.42 15.65
C LYS A 245 -5.77 -26.33 15.17
N PRO A 246 -5.81 -25.11 15.74
CA PRO A 246 -4.87 -24.06 15.36
C PRO A 246 -3.46 -24.58 15.56
N LYS A 247 -2.63 -24.54 14.52
CA LYS A 247 -1.19 -24.83 14.66
C LYS A 247 -0.60 -23.69 15.49
N GLU A 248 -0.46 -23.93 16.79
CA GLU A 248 0.31 -23.06 17.67
C GLU A 248 1.73 -22.98 17.09
N GLY A 249 2.16 -21.76 16.77
CA GLY A 249 3.53 -21.51 16.34
C GLY A 249 4.46 -21.99 17.45
N ILE A 250 5.38 -22.89 17.13
CA ILE A 250 6.42 -23.35 18.04
C ILE A 250 7.37 -22.17 18.22
N PHE A 251 7.08 -21.30 19.19
CA PHE A 251 8.02 -20.25 19.59
C PHE A 251 9.15 -20.93 20.37
N LYS A 252 10.29 -21.18 19.70
CA LYS A 252 11.56 -21.39 20.41
C LYS A 252 12.06 -20.02 20.86
N SER A 253 12.05 -19.81 22.17
CA SER A 253 12.69 -18.70 22.87
C SER A 253 14.21 -18.70 22.67
#